data_AF-A0A137SSA2-F1
#
_entry.id   AF-A0A137SSA2-F1
#
_cell.length_a   1.000
_cell.length_b   1.000
_cell.length_c   1.000
_cell.angle_alpha   90.00
_cell.angle_beta   90.00
_cell.angle_gamma   90.00
#
_symmetry.space_group_name_H-M   'P 1'
#
loop_
_entity.id
_entity.type
_entity.pdbx_description
1 polymer ?
#
loop_
_entity_poly.entity_id
_entity_poly.type
_entity_poly.pdbx_seq_one_letter_code
_entity_poly.pdbx_strand_id
1 'polypeptide(L)' 'MLLKASDFCLALAKLIFGGIILSGIIGLNVDKFVLVGVGLLVVIFLIWAGFMFYINGLKK' A
#
# COMPACT_ATOMS: atom_id res chain seq x y z
N MET A 1 8.08 16.55 9.64
CA MET A 1 8.05 16.34 8.18
C MET A 1 7.97 14.85 7.83
N LEU A 2 8.79 13.99 8.46
CA LEU A 2 8.80 12.54 8.25
C LEU A 2 7.51 11.80 8.69
N LEU A 3 6.85 12.25 9.76
CA LEU A 3 5.60 11.65 10.23
C LEU A 3 4.47 11.76 9.17
N LYS A 4 4.33 12.93 8.54
CA LYS A 4 3.41 13.17 7.40
C LYS A 4 3.73 12.30 6.18
N ALA A 5 5.01 12.01 5.93
CA ALA A 5 5.42 11.09 4.86
C ALA A 5 5.02 9.64 5.17
N SER A 6 5.09 9.24 6.45
CA SER A 6 4.58 7.96 6.93
C SER A 6 3.06 7.84 6.73
N ASP A 7 2.30 8.85 7.16
CA ASP A 7 0.84 8.87 6.99
C ASP A 7 0.43 8.80 5.52
N PHE A 8 1.17 9.49 4.65
CA PHE A 8 0.93 9.47 3.20
C PHE A 8 1.21 8.09 2.60
N CYS A 9 2.30 7.43 3.01
CA CYS A 9 2.66 6.09 2.54
C CYS A 9 1.64 5.04 2.99
N LEU A 10 1.14 5.16 4.22
CA LEU A 10 0.14 4.28 4.79
C LEU A 10 -1.25 4.51 4.14
N ALA A 11 -1.58 5.77 3.82
CA ALA A 11 -2.77 6.11 3.05
C ALA A 11 -2.73 5.53 1.62
N LEU A 12 -1.58 5.62 0.95
CA LEU A 12 -1.36 5.00 -0.37
C LEU A 12 -1.50 3.47 -0.31
N ALA A 13 -0.93 2.81 0.71
CA ALA A 13 -1.08 1.36 0.89
C ALA A 13 -2.56 0.97 1.02
N LYS A 14 -3.33 1.74 1.80
CA LYS A 14 -4.78 1.51 1.99
C LYS A 14 -5.58 1.75 0.70
N LEU A 15 -5.19 2.74 -0.10
CA LEU A 15 -5.80 3.03 -1.41
C LEU A 15 -5.56 1.89 -2.40
N ILE A 16 -4.32 1.39 -2.49
CA ILE A 16 -3.95 0.27 -3.36
C ILE A 16 -4.69 -0.99 -2.93
N PHE A 17 -4.77 -1.26 -1.63
CA PHE A 17 -5.53 -2.39 -1.09
C PHE A 17 -7.03 -2.30 -1.44
N GLY A 18 -7.62 -1.11 -1.31
CA GLY A 18 -8.99 -0.85 -1.73
C GLY A 18 -9.19 -1.07 -3.24
N GLY A 19 -8.22 -0.65 -4.06
CA GLY A 19 -8.25 -0.85 -5.52
C GLY A 19 -8.19 -2.32 -5.93
N ILE A 20 -7.41 -3.16 -5.23
CA ILE A 20 -7.35 -4.61 -5.47
C ILE A 20 -8.70 -5.27 -5.18
N ILE A 21 -9.31 -4.95 -4.03
CA ILE A 21 -10.64 -5.46 -3.66
C ILE A 21 -11.69 -4.99 -4.67
N LEU A 22 -11.68 -3.71 -5.00
CA LEU A 22 -12.64 -3.10 -5.92
C LEU A 22 -12.52 -3.68 -7.33
N SER A 23 -11.31 -3.94 -7.82
CA SER A 23 -11.09 -4.62 -9.10
C SER A 23 -11.60 -6.06 -9.10
N GLY A 24 -11.58 -6.73 -7.94
CA GLY A 24 -12.17 -8.06 -7.76
C GLY A 24 -13.71 -8.05 -7.85
N ILE A 25 -14.35 -7.04 -7.25
CA ILE A 25 -15.80 -6.80 -7.32
C ILE A 25 -16.22 -6.33 -8.73
N ILE A 26 -15.35 -5.51 -9.34
CA ILE A 26 -15.26 -5.08 -10.73
C ILE A 26 -15.76 -6.09 -11.77
N GLY A 27 -15.29 -7.33 -11.57
CA GLY A 27 -15.14 -8.29 -12.65
C GLY A 27 -14.18 -7.76 -13.73
N LEU A 28 -13.20 -6.92 -13.37
CA LEU A 28 -12.20 -6.45 -14.34
C LEU A 28 -11.46 -7.67 -14.89
N ASN A 29 -11.36 -7.76 -16.22
CA ASN A 29 -10.69 -8.86 -16.93
C ASN A 29 -9.17 -8.71 -16.85
N VAL A 30 -8.67 -8.54 -15.64
CA VAL A 30 -7.25 -8.54 -15.29
C VAL A 30 -6.97 -9.86 -14.63
N ASP A 31 -5.81 -10.42 -14.95
CA ASP A 31 -5.36 -11.69 -14.42
C ASP A 31 -5.32 -11.62 -12.88
N LYS A 32 -6.31 -12.23 -12.22
CA LYS A 32 -6.55 -12.08 -10.78
C LYS A 32 -5.34 -12.53 -9.97
N PHE A 33 -4.58 -13.50 -10.49
CA PHE A 33 -3.35 -13.99 -9.89
C PHE A 33 -2.26 -12.91 -9.87
N VAL A 34 -2.09 -12.19 -10.97
CA VAL A 34 -1.12 -11.10 -11.09
C VAL A 34 -1.57 -9.91 -10.25
N LEU A 35 -2.86 -9.57 -10.29
CA LEU A 35 -3.39 -8.43 -9.55
C LEU A 35 -3.26 -8.62 -8.03
N VAL A 36 -3.60 -9.80 -7.52
CA VAL A 36 -3.44 -10.13 -6.10
C VAL A 36 -1.97 -10.27 -5.74
N GLY A 37 -1.16 -10.98 -6.56
CA GLY A 37 0.26 -11.20 -6.28
C GLY A 37 1.06 -9.90 -6.25
N VAL A 38 1.03 -9.13 -7.34
CA VAL A 38 1.77 -7.87 -7.47
C VAL A 38 1.19 -6.80 -6.56
N GLY A 39 -0.14 -6.69 -6.49
CA GLY A 39 -0.81 -5.73 -5.63
C GLY A 39 -0.48 -5.92 -4.16
N LEU A 40 -0.48 -7.16 -3.67
CA LEU A 40 -0.16 -7.48 -2.28
C LEU A 40 1.33 -7.27 -1.97
N LEU A 41 2.23 -7.60 -2.91
CA LEU A 41 3.66 -7.29 -2.82
C LEU A 41 3.91 -5.79 -2.66
N VAL A 42 3.26 -4.97 -3.49
CA VAL A 42 3.39 -3.51 -3.44
C VAL A 42 2.83 -2.96 -2.13
N VAL A 43 1.69 -3.46 -1.65
CA VAL A 43 1.11 -3.05 -0.36
C VAL A 43 2.07 -3.36 0.80
N ILE A 44 2.66 -4.56 0.83
CA ILE A 44 3.65 -4.95 1.86
C ILE A 44 4.86 -4.02 1.81
N PHE A 45 5.35 -3.69 0.60
CA PHE A 45 6.48 -2.80 0.42
C PHE A 45 6.18 -1.36 0.89
N LEU A 46 4.99 -0.82 0.58
CA LEU A 46 4.58 0.50 1.07
C LEU A 46 4.37 0.52 2.59
N ILE A 47 3.82 -0.54 3.18
CA ILE A 47 3.69 -0.64 4.64
C ILE A 47 5.07 -0.63 5.28
N TRP A 48 6.02 -1.41 4.76
CA TRP A 48 7.40 -1.42 5.25
C TRP A 48 8.04 -0.04 5.13
N ALA A 49 7.97 0.58 3.95
CA ALA A 49 8.52 1.91 3.71
C ALA A 49 7.90 2.95 4.66
N GLY A 50 6.57 2.92 4.82
CA GLY A 50 5.84 3.76 5.77
C GLY A 50 6.31 3.56 7.21
N PHE A 51 6.54 2.32 7.64
CA PHE A 51 7.02 1.99 8.98
C PHE A 51 8.46 2.47 9.22
N MET A 52 9.34 2.32 8.23
CA MET A 52 10.70 2.88 8.24
C MET A 52 10.68 4.40 8.38
N PHE A 53 9.82 5.09 7.63
CA PHE A 53 9.63 6.54 7.73
C PHE A 53 9.03 6.97 9.08
N TYR A 54 8.12 6.17 9.64
CA TYR A 54 7.54 6.41 10.96
C TYR A 54 8.60 6.33 12.05
N ILE A 55 9.39 5.24 12.10
CA ILE A 55 10.47 5.06 13.09
C ILE A 55 11.52 6.16 12.97
N ASN A 56 11.99 6.49 11.76
CA ASN A 56 12.97 7.57 11.57
C ASN A 56 12.39 8.96 11.87
N GLY A 57 11.07 9.14 11.72
CA GLY A 57 10.37 10.36 12.09
C GLY A 57 10.11 10.50 13.59
N LEU A 58 10.02 9.40 14.33
CA LEU A 58 9.86 9.34 15.78
C LEU A 58 11.17 9.51 16.54
N LYS A 59 12.30 9.16 15.90
CA LYS A 59 13.64 9.23 16.49
C LYS A 59 14.27 10.64 16.45
N LYS A 60 13.54 11.64 15.93
CA LYS A 60 13.98 13.03 15.79
C LYS A 60 13.07 13.96 16.56
#